data_AF-A0A0Q4G8Z1-F1
#
_entry.id   AF-A0A0Q4G8Z1-F1
#
_cell.length_a   1.000
_cell.length_b   1.000
_cell.length_c   1.000
_cell.angle_alpha   90.00
_cell.angle_beta   90.00
_cell.angle_gamma   90.00
#
_symmetry.space_group_name_H-M   'P 1'
#
loop_
_entity.id
_entity.type
_entity.pdbx_description
1 polymer ?
#
loop_
_entity_poly.entity_id
_entity_poly.type
_entity_poly.pdbx_seq_one_letter_code
_entity_poly.pdbx_strand_id
1 'polypeptide(L)'
;MKSYPIYKGLQKPLSYKGLHGKFIGWGAASLVLGLLLGGLSGALINIYLGSVVTVVSIVALFVFIFYRQRQGLHKRQRDRGIFIQPSRLKLNYENRKKDI
;
A
#
# COMPACT_ATOMS: atom_id res chain seq x y z
N MET A 1 18.91 -37.37 -7.43
CA MET A 1 17.66 -36.89 -6.80
C MET A 1 17.34 -35.51 -7.35
N LYS A 2 16.19 -35.30 -8.01
CA LYS A 2 15.77 -33.98 -8.53
C LYS A 2 15.12 -33.20 -7.39
N SER A 3 15.70 -32.06 -7.03
CA SER A 3 15.16 -31.13 -6.03
C SER A 3 14.24 -30.13 -6.73
N TYR A 4 13.01 -30.00 -6.24
CA TYR A 4 12.04 -29.04 -6.77
C TYR A 4 12.07 -27.77 -5.93
N PRO A 5 12.01 -26.57 -6.53
CA PRO A 5 11.98 -25.33 -5.77
C PRO A 5 10.65 -25.26 -4.99
N ILE A 6 10.76 -25.40 -3.66
CA ILE A 6 9.63 -25.26 -2.74
C ILE A 6 9.39 -23.77 -2.52
N TYR A 7 8.13 -23.35 -2.70
CA TYR A 7 7.71 -21.98 -2.42
C TYR A 7 7.90 -21.66 -0.93
N LYS A 8 8.70 -20.64 -0.62
CA LYS A 8 9.06 -20.25 0.76
C LYS A 8 8.06 -19.30 1.43
N GLY A 9 6.89 -19.09 0.82
CA GLY A 9 5.92 -18.09 1.27
C GLY A 9 6.16 -16.70 0.68
N LEU A 10 5.24 -15.78 0.97
CA LEU A 10 5.34 -14.39 0.55
C LEU A 10 6.26 -13.62 1.53
N GLN A 11 7.17 -12.80 1.01
CA GLN A 11 8.03 -11.97 1.86
C GLN A 11 7.19 -11.00 2.69
N LYS A 12 7.61 -10.74 3.94
CA LYS A 12 6.92 -9.82 4.84
C LYS A 12 6.91 -8.41 4.22
N PRO A 13 5.73 -7.78 4.06
CA PRO A 13 5.66 -6.46 3.45
C PRO A 13 6.27 -5.38 4.35
N LEU A 14 6.91 -4.39 3.73
CA LEU A 14 7.55 -3.28 4.42
C LEU A 14 6.52 -2.49 5.24
N SER A 15 6.72 -2.49 6.55
CA SER A 15 5.81 -1.91 7.53
C SER A 15 6.63 -1.17 8.58
N TYR A 16 6.40 0.13 8.76
CA TYR A 16 7.16 0.96 9.70
C TYR A 16 6.21 1.75 10.59
N LYS A 17 6.23 1.47 11.90
CA LYS A 17 5.45 2.17 12.93
C LYS A 17 3.96 2.38 12.57
N GLY A 18 3.32 1.38 11.96
CA GLY A 18 1.91 1.42 11.54
C GLY A 18 1.65 1.97 10.13
N LEU A 19 2.64 2.56 9.46
CA LEU A 19 2.58 2.95 8.06
C LEU A 19 3.03 1.80 7.16
N HIS A 20 2.26 1.49 6.13
CA HIS A 20 2.55 0.40 5.20
C HIS A 20 2.88 0.91 3.80
N GLY A 21 3.96 0.38 3.21
CA GLY A 21 4.34 0.63 1.81
C GLY A 21 4.42 2.13 1.46
N LYS A 22 3.66 2.54 0.43
CA LYS A 22 3.68 3.90 -0.14
C LYS A 22 3.42 5.00 0.90
N PHE A 23 2.63 4.73 1.94
CA PHE A 23 2.28 5.73 2.96
C PHE A 23 3.47 6.17 3.82
N ILE A 24 4.53 5.36 3.92
CA ILE A 24 5.78 5.77 4.57
C ILE A 24 6.39 6.98 3.83
N GLY A 25 6.39 6.94 2.50
CA GLY A 25 6.85 8.05 1.66
C GLY A 25 5.98 9.29 1.78
N TRP A 26 4.65 9.13 1.84
CA TRP A 26 3.74 10.26 2.09
C TRP A 26 3.96 10.89 3.46
N GLY A 27 4.24 10.08 4.49
CA GLY A 27 4.59 10.57 5.83
C GLY A 27 5.86 11.41 5.80
N ALA A 28 6.92 10.93 5.16
CA ALA A 28 8.15 11.71 5.00
C ALA A 28 7.92 13.02 4.20
N ALA A 29 7.15 12.94 3.11
CA ALA A 29 6.80 14.10 2.31
C ALA A 29 6.02 15.16 3.12
N SER A 30 5.13 14.72 4.02
CA SER A 30 4.36 15.63 4.86
C SER A 30 5.22 16.44 5.84
N LEU A 31 6.31 15.86 6.34
CA LEU A 31 7.26 16.57 7.20
C LEU A 31 7.96 17.68 6.42
N VAL A 32 8.44 17.37 5.21
CA VAL A 32 9.12 18.34 4.35
C VAL A 32 8.16 19.47 3.96
N LEU A 33 6.94 19.14 3.52
CA LEU A 33 5.91 20.10 3.15
C LEU A 33 5.49 21.01 4.30
N GLY A 34 5.27 20.45 5.49
CA GLY A 34 4.89 21.24 6.67
C GLY A 34 5.98 22.23 7.07
N LEU A 35 7.25 21.82 6.99
CA LEU A 35 8.40 22.67 7.31
C LEU A 35 8.58 23.80 6.29
N LEU A 36 8.41 23.52 5.00
CA LEU A 36 8.41 24.53 3.94
C LEU A 36 7.28 25.55 4.12
N LEU A 37 6.06 25.07 4.39
CA LEU A 37 4.88 25.92 4.57
C LEU A 37 5.04 26.86 5.77
N GLY A 38 5.34 26.34 6.95
CA GLY A 38 5.47 27.20 8.13
C GLY A 38 6.77 28.01 8.15
N GLY A 39 7.83 27.57 7.47
CA GLY A 39 9.02 28.40 7.21
C GLY A 39 8.69 29.61 6.33
N LEU A 40 7.94 29.40 5.24
CA LEU A 40 7.47 30.47 4.38
C LEU A 40 6.50 31.41 5.11
N SER A 41 5.54 30.87 5.87
CA SER A 41 4.63 31.69 6.69
C SER A 41 5.36 32.47 7.79
N GLY A 42 6.39 31.87 8.37
CA GLY A 42 7.25 32.51 9.37
C GLY A 42 8.02 33.69 8.81
N ALA A 43 8.53 33.55 7.58
CA ALA A 43 9.26 34.62 6.88
C ALA A 43 8.34 35.76 6.43
N LEU A 44 7.09 35.48 6.05
CA LEU A 44 6.16 36.49 5.53
C LEU A 44 5.39 37.26 6.61
N ILE A 45 5.03 36.59 7.70
CA ILE A 45 4.11 37.15 8.71
C ILE A 45 4.85 37.35 10.03
N ASN A 46 5.21 36.25 10.68
CA ASN A 46 5.88 36.24 11.96
C ASN A 46 6.36 34.81 12.27
N ILE A 47 7.57 34.67 12.83
CA ILE A 47 8.15 33.38 13.17
C ILE A 47 7.33 32.57 14.18
N TYR A 48 6.64 33.23 15.13
CA TYR A 48 5.76 32.56 16.09
C TYR A 48 4.50 31.98 15.43
N LEU A 49 3.92 32.70 14.47
CA LEU A 49 2.80 32.19 13.68
C LEU A 49 3.27 31.08 12.74
N GLY A 50 4.45 31.23 12.13
CA GLY A 50 5.06 30.20 11.28
C GLY A 50 5.29 28.88 12.01
N SER A 51 5.71 28.92 13.28
CA SER A 51 5.91 27.72 14.09
C SER A 51 4.60 27.02 14.48
N VAL A 52 3.53 27.77 14.71
CA VAL A 52 2.20 27.17 14.92
C VAL A 52 1.71 26.53 13.62
N VAL A 53 1.90 27.21 12.49
CA VAL A 53 1.51 26.70 11.17
C VAL A 53 2.29 25.43 10.79
N THR A 54 3.59 25.33 11.08
CA THR A 54 4.35 24.08 10.83
C THR A 54 3.77 22.92 11.65
N VAL A 55 3.49 23.10 12.94
CA VAL A 55 2.98 22.02 13.80
C VAL A 55 1.59 21.58 13.35
N VAL A 56 0.68 22.53 13.12
CA VAL A 56 -0.70 22.24 12.69
C VAL A 56 -0.72 21.55 11.33
N SER A 57 0.09 22.03 10.38
CA SER A 57 0.13 21.46 9.02
C SER A 57 0.65 20.02 9.03
N ILE A 58 1.71 19.73 9.78
CA ILE A 58 2.24 18.36 9.92
C ILE A 58 1.18 17.44 10.54
N VAL A 59 0.56 17.84 11.64
CA VAL A 59 -0.47 17.02 12.31
C VAL A 59 -1.64 16.75 11.38
N ALA A 60 -2.15 17.78 10.69
CA ALA A 60 -3.25 17.65 9.75
C ALA A 60 -2.91 16.69 8.60
N LEU A 61 -1.73 16.82 8.00
CA LEU A 61 -1.27 15.95 6.92
C LEU A 61 -1.10 14.50 7.39
N PHE A 62 -0.55 14.28 8.59
CA PHE A 62 -0.42 12.93 9.14
C PHE A 62 -1.79 12.28 9.39
N VAL A 63 -2.74 13.01 9.98
CA VAL A 63 -4.10 12.51 10.19
C VAL A 63 -4.76 12.15 8.86
N PHE A 64 -4.59 12.99 7.83
CA PHE A 64 -5.09 12.72 6.48
C PHE A 64 -4.48 11.44 5.88
N ILE A 65 -3.16 11.24 6.06
CA ILE A 65 -2.47 10.04 5.57
C ILE A 65 -2.99 8.78 6.29
N PHE A 66 -3.15 8.83 7.62
CA PHE A 66 -3.72 7.71 8.37
C PHE A 66 -5.15 7.38 7.95
N TYR A 67 -5.97 8.40 7.73
CA TYR A 67 -7.34 8.22 7.24
C TYR A 67 -7.34 7.55 5.86
N ARG A 68 -6.48 8.01 4.95
CA ARG A 68 -6.35 7.44 3.60
C ARG A 68 -5.78 6.03 3.61
N GLN A 69 -4.88 5.72 4.55
CA GLN A 69 -4.33 4.39 4.72
C GLN A 69 -5.41 3.37 5.11
N ARG A 70 -6.40 3.77 5.93
CA ARG A 70 -7.54 2.91 6.29
C ARG A 70 -8.40 2.51 5.10
N GLN A 71 -8.41 3.30 4.04
CA GLN A 71 -9.15 3.00 2.79
C GLN A 71 -8.47 1.92 1.94
N GLY A 72 -7.29 1.45 2.35
CA GLY A 72 -6.56 0.36 1.71
C GLY A 72 -5.32 0.83 0.96
N LEU A 73 -4.31 -0.03 0.94
CA LEU A 73 -3.02 0.24 0.28
C LEU A 73 -3.11 0.15 -1.24
N HIS A 74 -3.99 -0.71 -1.76
CA HIS A 74 -4.19 -0.92 -3.17
C HIS A 74 -5.63 -0.56 -3.55
N LYS A 75 -5.79 0.28 -4.57
CA LYS A 75 -7.08 0.43 -5.24
C LYS A 75 -7.31 -0.85 -6.04
N ARG A 76 -8.13 -1.77 -5.52
CA ARG A 76 -8.62 -2.88 -6.35
C ARG A 76 -9.57 -2.29 -7.39
N GLN A 77 -9.20 -2.39 -8.66
CA GLN A 77 -10.13 -2.20 -9.76
C GLN A 77 -11.19 -3.30 -9.65
N ARG A 78 -12.41 -2.91 -9.24
CA ARG A 78 -13.57 -3.79 -9.29
C ARG A 78 -14.21 -3.60 -10.65
N ASP A 79 -13.80 -4.40 -11.61
CA ASP A 79 -14.56 -4.54 -12.85
C ASP A 79 -15.91 -5.19 -12.53
N ARG A 80 -17.00 -4.58 -12.99
CA ARG A 80 -18.35 -5.13 -12.86
C ARG A 80 -18.62 -5.97 -14.11
N GLY A 81 -18.34 -7.27 -14.03
CA GLY A 81 -18.56 -8.20 -15.13
C GLY A 81 -18.66 -9.64 -14.64
N ILE A 82 -19.25 -10.50 -15.47
CA ILE A 82 -19.29 -11.95 -15.24
C ILE A 82 -17.95 -12.52 -15.72
N PHE A 83 -17.10 -12.97 -14.78
CA PHE A 83 -15.84 -13.63 -15.11
C PHE A 83 -16.06 -15.14 -15.21
N ILE A 84 -16.07 -15.68 -16.43
CA ILE A 84 -16.10 -17.12 -16.67
C ILE A 84 -14.65 -17.60 -16.75
N GLN A 85 -14.20 -18.35 -15.74
CA GLN A 85 -12.85 -18.93 -15.72
C GLN A 85 -12.92 -20.33 -16.35
N PRO A 86 -12.39 -20.54 -17.58
CA PRO A 86 -12.45 -21.84 -18.23
C PRO A 86 -11.57 -22.85 -17.47
N SER A 87 -12.15 -23.99 -17.10
CA SER A 87 -11.40 -25.09 -16.48
C SER A 87 -10.49 -25.75 -17.51
N ARG A 88 -9.21 -25.35 -17.57
CA ARG A 88 -8.16 -26.02 -18.36
C ARG A 88 -7.63 -27.30 -17.71
N LEU A 89 -8.47 -28.02 -16.99
CA LEU A 89 -8.11 -29.32 -16.44
C LEU A 89 -8.00 -30.32 -17.60
N LYS A 90 -6.77 -30.71 -17.95
CA LYS A 90 -6.53 -31.86 -18.82
C LYS A 90 -6.81 -33.13 -18.01
N LEU A 91 -8.05 -33.58 -18.02
CA LEU A 91 -8.41 -34.90 -17.52
C LEU A 91 -7.85 -35.93 -18.50
N ASN A 92 -6.76 -36.60 -18.11
CA ASN A 92 -6.36 -37.84 -18.76
C ASN A 92 -7.21 -38.96 -18.16
N TYR A 93 -8.19 -39.42 -18.91
CA TYR A 93 -8.94 -40.61 -18.57
C TYR A 93 -8.04 -41.81 -18.90
N GLU A 94 -7.57 -42.51 -17.87
CA GLU A 94 -6.91 -43.80 -18.02
C GLU A 94 -7.94 -44.79 -18.56
N ASN A 95 -7.81 -45.16 -19.84
CA ASN A 95 -8.65 -46.17 -20.47
C ASN A 95 -8.23 -47.54 -19.91
N ARG A 96 -8.75 -47.91 -18.74
CA ARG A 96 -8.57 -49.26 -18.21
C ARG A 96 -9.39 -50.20 -19.10
N LYS A 97 -8.72 -50.84 -20.07
CA LYS A 97 -9.28 -51.98 -20.79
C LYS A 97 -9.83 -52.97 -19.75
N LYS A 98 -11.12 -53.28 -19.87
CA LYS A 98 -11.72 -54.37 -19.11
C LYS A 98 -11.39 -55.64 -19.88
N ASP A 99 -10.37 -56.33 -19.41
CA ASP A 99 -10.14 -57.73 -19.75
C ASP A 99 -11.10 -58.56 -18.87
N ILE A 100 -12.26 -58.92 -19.42
CA ILE A 100 -13.08 -60.13 -19.14
C ILE A 100 -14.07 -60.27 -20.30
#